data_AF-A0A970HGE5-F1
#
_entry.id   AF-A0A970HGE5-F1
#
_cell.length_a   1.000
_cell.length_b   1.000
_cell.length_c   1.000
_cell.angle_alpha   90.00
_cell.angle_beta   90.00
_cell.angle_gamma   90.00
#
_symmetry.space_group_name_H-M   'P 1'
#
loop_
_entity.id
_entity.type
_entity.pdbx_description
1 polymer ?
#
loop_
_entity_poly.entity_id
_entity_poly.type
_entity_poly.pdbx_seq_one_letter_code
_entity_poly.pdbx_strand_id
1 'polypeptide(L)'
;MVKVVGVRFKKAGKIYYFDPDEIELETGVNVIVETARGLEFGEVVVGPKMVPEEEVVQPLKKVIRRATEEDFEHLQENREKEERAFEIGLAKIAKHGLPMKLVDVEYTFDNAKIIFYFTADGRVDFRELVKDLAGVFKTRIELRQIGVRDEAKMIGGLGPCGRSLCCVTFLGDFEPVCIKMAKEQNLSLNPTKISGICGRLMCCLKFESELYREEQAQEEEEQEQPEEEVLVEEEANESAAAEEEPKPKKKSRRRRRSRKKKKKPAKKES
;
A
#
# COMPACT_ATOMS: atom_id res chain seq x y z
N MET A 1 -8.52 -29.19 6.04
CA MET A 1 -7.89 -28.06 6.77
C MET A 1 -6.44 -28.43 7.02
N VAL A 2 -5.52 -27.50 6.81
CA VAL A 2 -4.07 -27.72 7.01
C VAL A 2 -3.52 -26.81 8.11
N LYS A 3 -2.54 -27.31 8.86
CA LYS A 3 -1.77 -26.55 9.84
C LYS A 3 -0.69 -25.78 9.09
N VAL A 4 -0.65 -24.45 9.23
CA VAL A 4 0.35 -23.61 8.56
C VAL A 4 0.99 -22.62 9.54
N VAL A 5 2.22 -22.21 9.23
CA VAL A 5 2.90 -21.07 9.85
C VAL A 5 3.22 -20.02 8.78
N GLY A 6 3.05 -18.74 9.12
CA GLY A 6 3.36 -17.63 8.22
C GLY A 6 4.76 -17.11 8.44
N VAL A 7 5.66 -17.37 7.50
CA VAL A 7 7.07 -16.96 7.54
C VAL A 7 7.31 -15.74 6.65
N ARG A 8 8.15 -14.81 7.11
CA ARG A 8 8.55 -13.60 6.39
C ARG A 8 10.07 -13.51 6.30
N PHE A 9 10.58 -13.24 5.10
CA PHE A 9 12.02 -13.18 4.81
C PHE A 9 12.63 -11.77 4.90
N LYS A 10 11.83 -10.73 4.62
CA LYS A 10 12.24 -9.31 4.67
C LYS A 10 11.17 -8.50 5.39
N LYS A 11 11.55 -7.47 6.17
CA LYS A 11 10.64 -6.77 7.12
C LYS A 11 9.26 -6.36 6.54
N ALA A 12 9.22 -5.90 5.29
CA ALA A 12 7.98 -5.62 4.52
C ALA A 12 7.85 -6.47 3.24
N GLY A 13 8.16 -7.76 3.36
CA GLY A 13 7.88 -8.78 2.36
C GLY A 13 6.52 -9.45 2.56
N LYS A 14 6.03 -10.13 1.52
CA LYS A 14 4.94 -11.10 1.61
C LYS A 14 5.21 -12.10 2.74
N ILE A 15 4.15 -12.45 3.45
CA ILE A 15 4.11 -13.62 4.32
C ILE A 15 3.85 -14.83 3.41
N TYR A 16 4.67 -15.86 3.54
CA TYR A 16 4.49 -17.13 2.84
C TYR A 16 4.10 -18.19 3.87
N TYR A 17 3.12 -19.02 3.54
CA TYR A 17 2.68 -20.10 4.41
C TYR A 17 3.52 -21.35 4.17
N PHE A 18 3.98 -21.97 5.25
CA PHE A 18 4.74 -23.21 5.27
C PHE A 18 4.06 -24.23 6.19
N ASP A 19 4.28 -25.51 5.90
CA ASP A 19 3.95 -26.61 6.79
C ASP A 19 4.99 -26.65 7.93
N PRO A 20 4.58 -26.50 9.21
CA PRO A 20 5.50 -26.58 10.36
C PRO A 20 5.99 -28.00 10.67
N ASP A 21 5.43 -29.03 10.01
CA ASP A 21 5.70 -30.43 10.30
C ASP A 21 5.44 -30.75 11.79
N GLU A 22 6.33 -31.51 12.42
CA GLU A 22 6.29 -31.80 13.87
C GLU A 22 6.94 -30.69 14.73
N ILE A 23 7.36 -29.57 14.14
CA ILE A 23 8.10 -28.50 14.85
C ILE A 23 7.12 -27.55 15.56
N GLU A 24 7.28 -27.41 16.88
CA GLU A 24 6.62 -26.35 17.63
C GLU A 24 7.28 -24.99 17.33
N LEU A 25 6.50 -24.07 16.78
CA LEU A 25 6.93 -22.74 16.35
C LEU A 25 6.01 -21.69 16.95
N GLU A 26 6.59 -20.57 17.38
CA GLU A 26 5.88 -19.42 17.94
C GLU A 26 6.20 -18.17 17.12
N THR A 27 5.36 -17.14 17.24
CA THR A 27 5.59 -15.85 16.59
C THR A 27 6.88 -15.21 17.13
N GLY A 28 7.73 -14.70 16.24
CA GLY A 28 9.05 -14.14 16.54
C GLY A 28 10.20 -15.16 16.48
N VAL A 29 9.92 -16.45 16.29
CA VAL A 29 10.98 -17.47 16.14
C VAL A 29 11.60 -17.41 14.74
N ASN A 30 12.92 -17.42 14.65
CA ASN A 30 13.64 -17.56 13.39
C ASN A 30 13.74 -19.03 12.96
N VAL A 31 13.59 -19.26 11.66
CA VAL A 31 13.47 -20.60 11.06
C VAL A 31 14.21 -20.69 9.73
N ILE A 32 14.70 -21.88 9.40
CA ILE A 32 15.21 -22.23 8.08
C ILE A 32 14.10 -23.00 7.33
N VAL A 33 13.76 -22.54 6.14
CA VAL A 33 12.70 -23.14 5.30
C VAL A 33 13.21 -23.48 3.90
N GLU A 34 12.62 -24.50 3.29
CA GLU A 34 12.90 -24.82 1.89
C GLU A 34 12.02 -24.00 0.95
N THR A 35 12.62 -23.20 0.06
CA THR A 35 11.87 -22.46 -0.97
C THR A 35 12.20 -23.01 -2.36
N ALA A 36 11.48 -22.53 -3.38
CA ALA A 36 11.83 -22.81 -4.78
C ALA A 36 13.20 -22.24 -5.21
N ARG A 37 13.88 -21.45 -4.36
CA ARG A 37 15.19 -20.85 -4.63
C ARG A 37 16.35 -21.52 -3.89
N GLY A 38 16.07 -22.47 -3.00
CA GLY A 38 17.02 -23.06 -2.07
C GLY A 38 16.58 -22.86 -0.62
N LEU A 39 17.52 -23.01 0.32
CA LEU A 39 17.30 -22.69 1.72
C LEU A 39 17.18 -21.16 1.89
N GLU A 40 16.22 -20.70 2.68
CA GLU A 40 16.09 -19.29 3.07
C GLU A 40 15.87 -19.18 4.60
N PHE A 41 16.49 -18.17 5.21
CA PHE A 41 16.29 -17.80 6.61
C PHE A 41 15.10 -16.85 6.73
N GLY A 42 14.15 -17.17 7.62
CA GLY A 42 12.95 -16.36 7.83
C GLY A 42 12.58 -16.19 9.30
N GLU A 43 11.59 -15.33 9.54
CA GLU A 43 10.98 -15.08 10.85
C GLU A 43 9.50 -15.51 10.81
N VAL A 44 9.04 -16.25 11.81
CA VAL A 44 7.62 -16.61 11.96
C VAL A 44 6.84 -15.38 12.43
N VAL A 45 6.06 -14.78 11.53
CA VAL A 45 5.22 -13.60 11.83
C VAL A 45 3.78 -14.02 12.17
N VAL A 46 3.35 -15.19 11.73
CA VAL A 46 2.06 -15.80 12.09
C VAL A 46 2.34 -17.20 12.64
N GLY A 47 2.06 -17.40 13.92
CA GLY A 47 2.15 -18.71 14.57
C GLY A 47 1.19 -19.76 13.99
N PRO A 48 1.25 -21.01 14.48
CA PRO A 48 0.52 -22.14 13.91
C PRO A 48 -1.00 -21.91 13.89
N LYS A 49 -1.59 -21.89 12.68
CA LYS A 49 -3.03 -21.75 12.47
C LYS A 49 -3.55 -22.86 11.57
N MET A 50 -4.78 -23.33 11.84
CA MET A 50 -5.53 -24.17 10.92
C MET A 50 -6.25 -23.29 9.89
N VAL A 51 -6.06 -23.58 8.60
CA VAL A 51 -6.71 -22.87 7.48
C VAL A 51 -7.37 -23.86 6.51
N PRO A 52 -8.41 -23.44 5.77
CA PRO A 52 -8.92 -24.19 4.63
C PRO A 52 -7.82 -24.42 3.58
N GLU A 53 -7.87 -25.55 2.88
CA GLU A 53 -6.90 -25.87 1.82
C GLU A 53 -7.03 -24.99 0.58
N GLU A 54 -8.18 -24.35 0.42
CA GLU A 54 -8.52 -23.42 -0.66
C GLU A 54 -7.87 -22.04 -0.50
N GLU A 55 -7.51 -21.65 0.74
CA GLU A 55 -6.83 -20.38 1.05
C GLU A 55 -5.31 -20.44 0.81
N VAL A 56 -4.76 -21.62 0.46
CA VAL A 56 -3.31 -21.87 0.47
C VAL A 56 -2.84 -22.41 -0.88
N VAL A 57 -1.76 -21.82 -1.40
CA VAL A 57 -1.12 -22.28 -2.64
C VAL A 57 -0.36 -23.59 -2.37
N GLN A 58 -0.94 -24.71 -2.80
CA GLN A 58 -0.31 -26.03 -2.73
C GLN A 58 0.68 -26.26 -3.89
N PRO A 59 1.72 -27.10 -3.71
CA PRO A 59 2.09 -27.80 -2.49
C PRO A 59 2.77 -26.86 -1.47
N LEU A 60 2.40 -27.01 -0.20
CA LEU A 60 3.11 -26.36 0.90
C LEU A 60 4.54 -26.90 1.00
N LYS A 61 5.51 -26.00 1.14
CA LYS A 61 6.87 -26.35 1.53
C LYS A 61 6.96 -26.46 3.05
N LYS A 62 7.90 -27.26 3.53
CA LYS A 62 8.11 -27.50 4.97
C LYS A 62 9.10 -26.52 5.58
N VAL A 63 8.89 -26.22 6.87
CA VAL A 63 9.94 -25.70 7.74
C VAL A 63 10.92 -26.83 8.05
N ILE A 64 12.22 -26.58 7.91
CA ILE A 64 13.24 -27.61 8.12
C ILE A 64 13.64 -27.67 9.59
N ARG A 65 13.88 -26.50 10.21
CA ARG A 65 14.28 -26.37 11.62
C ARG A 65 14.17 -24.93 12.11
N ARG A 66 14.20 -24.76 13.44
CA ARG A 66 14.51 -23.48 14.08
C ARG A 66 15.95 -23.06 13.72
N ALA A 67 16.18 -21.76 13.62
CA ALA A 67 17.51 -21.22 13.40
C ALA A 67 18.41 -21.41 14.63
N THR A 68 19.68 -21.72 14.40
CA THR A 68 20.75 -21.86 15.42
C THR A 68 21.66 -20.64 15.40
N GLU A 69 22.52 -20.46 16.41
CA GLU A 69 23.51 -19.35 16.44
C GLU A 69 24.43 -19.38 15.20
N GLU A 70 24.85 -20.58 14.76
CA GLU A 70 25.59 -20.79 13.51
C GLU A 70 24.87 -20.21 12.27
N ASP A 71 23.54 -20.25 12.21
CA ASP A 71 22.78 -19.65 11.10
C ASP A 71 22.86 -18.12 11.12
N PHE A 72 22.87 -17.50 12.29
CA PHE A 72 23.01 -16.04 12.43
C PHE A 72 24.42 -15.60 12.06
N GLU A 73 25.45 -16.35 12.46
CA GLU A 73 26.84 -16.13 12.04
C GLU A 73 26.97 -16.26 10.53
N HIS A 74 26.39 -17.30 9.92
CA HIS A 74 26.40 -17.50 8.48
C HIS A 74 25.68 -16.37 7.72
N LEU A 75 24.59 -15.85 8.28
CA LEU A 75 23.87 -14.70 7.73
C LEU A 75 24.71 -13.41 7.80
N GLN A 76 25.51 -13.24 8.86
CA GLN A 76 26.47 -12.13 8.97
C GLN A 76 27.63 -12.27 7.97
N GLU A 77 28.24 -13.46 7.85
CA GLU A 77 29.27 -13.70 6.82
C GLU A 77 28.74 -13.43 5.41
N ASN A 78 27.49 -13.80 5.14
CA ASN A 78 26.89 -13.61 3.82
C ASN A 78 26.73 -12.12 3.51
N ARG A 79 26.36 -11.27 4.48
CA ARG A 79 26.38 -9.80 4.29
C ARG A 79 27.77 -9.26 3.96
N GLU A 80 28.82 -9.74 4.63
CA GLU A 80 30.20 -9.35 4.31
C GLU A 80 30.64 -9.84 2.91
N LYS A 81 30.06 -10.94 2.42
CA LYS A 81 30.28 -11.42 1.03
C LYS A 81 29.46 -10.58 0.04
N GLU A 82 28.24 -10.17 0.38
CA GLU A 82 27.35 -9.30 -0.41
C GLU A 82 27.99 -7.93 -0.65
N GLU A 83 28.49 -7.26 0.39
CA GLU A 83 29.16 -5.94 0.27
C GLU A 83 30.35 -6.00 -0.70
N ARG A 84 31.24 -6.99 -0.52
CA ARG A 84 32.37 -7.21 -1.45
C ARG A 84 31.91 -7.57 -2.86
N ALA A 85 30.84 -8.35 -3.00
CA ALA A 85 30.30 -8.71 -4.29
C ALA A 85 29.65 -7.51 -5.01
N PHE A 86 29.05 -6.60 -4.27
CA PHE A 86 28.50 -5.34 -4.77
C PHE A 86 29.59 -4.42 -5.34
N GLU A 87 30.68 -4.19 -4.61
CA GLU A 87 31.82 -3.40 -5.10
C GLU A 87 32.45 -3.98 -6.37
N ILE A 88 32.72 -5.29 -6.39
CA ILE A 88 33.24 -6.00 -7.55
C ILE A 88 32.23 -5.92 -8.71
N GLY A 89 30.94 -6.08 -8.43
CA GLY A 89 29.85 -5.96 -9.40
C GLY A 89 29.86 -4.60 -10.10
N LEU A 90 29.90 -3.51 -9.33
CA LEU A 90 30.01 -2.14 -9.84
C LEU A 90 31.26 -1.96 -10.71
N ALA A 91 32.44 -2.37 -10.22
CA ALA A 91 33.68 -2.24 -10.97
C ALA A 91 33.66 -3.01 -12.30
N LYS A 92 33.05 -4.20 -12.33
CA LYS A 92 32.87 -5.00 -13.55
C LYS A 92 31.86 -4.38 -14.50
N ILE A 93 30.70 -3.91 -14.02
CA ILE A 93 29.68 -3.22 -14.83
C ILE A 93 30.30 -1.98 -15.51
N ALA A 94 31.06 -1.18 -14.77
CA ALA A 94 31.78 -0.02 -15.30
C ALA A 94 32.84 -0.43 -16.35
N LYS A 95 33.64 -1.47 -16.09
CA LYS A 95 34.64 -2.00 -17.04
C LYS A 95 34.02 -2.46 -18.37
N HIS A 96 32.84 -3.09 -18.31
CA HIS A 96 32.11 -3.55 -19.51
C HIS A 96 31.27 -2.45 -20.17
N GLY A 97 31.19 -1.24 -19.59
CA GLY A 97 30.46 -0.11 -20.15
C GLY A 97 28.95 -0.32 -20.27
N LEU A 98 28.36 -1.18 -19.43
CA LEU A 98 26.97 -1.61 -19.57
C LEU A 98 26.00 -0.52 -19.08
N PRO A 99 24.93 -0.20 -19.84
CA PRO A 99 23.94 0.82 -19.46
C PRO A 99 22.95 0.25 -18.44
N MET A 100 23.43 -0.02 -17.23
CA MET A 100 22.69 -0.59 -16.12
C MET A 100 23.17 -0.04 -14.78
N LYS A 101 22.26 0.08 -13.81
CA LYS A 101 22.55 0.50 -12.44
C LYS A 101 22.41 -0.71 -11.52
N LEU A 102 23.49 -1.12 -10.85
CA LEU A 102 23.39 -2.09 -9.76
C LEU A 102 22.66 -1.45 -8.57
N VAL A 103 21.69 -2.17 -8.01
CA VAL A 103 20.85 -1.71 -6.89
C VAL A 103 21.19 -2.46 -5.61
N ASP A 104 21.34 -3.78 -5.69
CA ASP A 104 21.57 -4.64 -4.52
C ASP A 104 22.23 -5.98 -4.96
N VAL A 105 22.88 -6.68 -4.02
CA VAL A 105 23.44 -8.02 -4.23
C VAL A 105 23.09 -8.91 -3.04
N GLU A 106 22.54 -10.09 -3.32
CA GLU A 106 22.04 -11.04 -2.30
C GLU A 106 22.64 -12.43 -2.55
N TYR A 107 23.25 -13.02 -1.53
CA TYR A 107 23.62 -14.44 -1.55
C TYR A 107 22.43 -15.28 -1.07
N THR A 108 22.19 -16.45 -1.69
CA THR A 108 21.29 -17.42 -1.05
C THR A 108 21.89 -17.93 0.25
N PHE A 109 21.04 -18.32 1.20
CA PHE A 109 21.49 -18.79 2.51
C PHE A 109 22.44 -20.00 2.39
N ASP A 110 22.22 -20.87 1.41
CA ASP A 110 23.08 -22.02 1.08
C ASP A 110 24.38 -21.67 0.30
N ASN A 111 24.61 -20.38 0.00
CA ASN A 111 25.71 -19.90 -0.85
C ASN A 111 25.78 -20.52 -2.26
N ALA A 112 24.73 -21.19 -2.73
CA ALA A 112 24.69 -21.85 -4.03
C ALA A 112 24.59 -20.87 -5.22
N LYS A 113 24.02 -19.68 -5.00
CA LYS A 113 23.92 -18.62 -6.02
C LYS A 113 24.03 -17.21 -5.44
N ILE A 114 24.47 -16.28 -6.29
CA ILE A 114 24.56 -14.85 -6.01
C ILE A 114 23.62 -14.12 -6.96
N ILE A 115 22.71 -13.33 -6.42
CA ILE A 115 21.71 -12.58 -7.17
C ILE A 115 22.12 -11.11 -7.22
N PHE A 116 22.36 -10.59 -8.41
CA PHE A 116 22.68 -9.18 -8.66
C PHE A 116 21.43 -8.47 -9.17
N TYR A 117 20.84 -7.59 -8.35
CA TYR A 117 19.66 -6.81 -8.71
C TYR A 117 20.06 -5.51 -9.39
N PHE A 118 19.47 -5.22 -10.55
CA PHE A 118 19.79 -4.01 -11.32
C PHE A 118 18.57 -3.36 -11.97
N THR A 119 18.67 -2.05 -12.24
CA THR A 119 17.73 -1.33 -13.12
C THR A 119 18.41 -0.93 -14.43
N ALA A 120 17.62 -0.89 -15.51
CA ALA A 120 18.03 -0.48 -16.85
C ALA A 120 16.78 -0.10 -17.65
N ASP A 121 16.88 0.90 -18.53
CA ASP A 121 15.76 1.40 -19.34
C ASP A 121 15.38 0.48 -20.51
N GLY A 122 16.27 -0.45 -20.88
CA GLY A 122 16.11 -1.35 -22.00
C GLY A 122 16.72 -2.73 -21.77
N ARG A 123 16.91 -3.48 -22.86
CA ARG A 123 17.62 -4.77 -22.83
C ARG A 123 19.12 -4.53 -22.74
N VAL A 124 19.78 -5.23 -21.82
CA VAL A 124 21.24 -5.20 -21.65
C VAL A 124 21.79 -6.57 -21.98
N ASP A 125 22.81 -6.65 -22.85
CA ASP A 125 23.55 -7.90 -23.05
C ASP A 125 24.68 -7.99 -22.01
N PHE A 126 24.46 -8.83 -21.00
CA PHE A 126 25.37 -9.02 -19.88
C PHE A 126 26.16 -10.35 -19.95
N ARG A 127 26.20 -11.02 -21.12
CA ARG A 127 26.87 -12.34 -21.26
C ARG A 127 28.34 -12.33 -20.82
N GLU A 128 29.10 -11.31 -21.21
CA GLU A 128 30.51 -11.20 -20.82
C GLU A 128 30.68 -10.82 -19.34
N LEU A 129 29.78 -9.98 -18.80
CA LEU A 129 29.73 -9.68 -17.36
C LEU A 129 29.52 -10.96 -16.53
N VAL A 130 28.59 -11.82 -16.92
CA VAL A 130 28.32 -13.10 -16.22
C VAL A 130 29.56 -13.98 -16.18
N LYS A 131 30.30 -14.10 -17.29
CA LYS A 131 31.57 -14.85 -17.32
C LYS A 131 32.61 -14.24 -16.38
N ASP A 132 32.75 -12.91 -16.40
CA ASP A 132 33.71 -12.17 -15.59
C ASP A 132 33.39 -12.28 -14.08
N LEU A 133 32.11 -12.29 -13.69
CA LEU A 133 31.66 -12.48 -12.31
C LEU A 133 31.80 -13.95 -11.87
N ALA A 134 31.37 -14.91 -12.70
CA ALA A 134 31.50 -16.34 -12.39
C ALA A 134 32.96 -16.76 -12.20
N GLY A 135 33.89 -16.19 -12.99
CA GLY A 135 35.34 -16.42 -12.84
C GLY A 135 35.92 -15.87 -11.52
N VAL A 136 35.32 -14.83 -10.93
CA VAL A 136 35.74 -14.26 -9.63
C VAL A 136 35.15 -15.06 -8.48
N PHE A 137 33.83 -15.23 -8.43
CA PHE A 137 33.16 -15.81 -7.26
C PHE A 137 33.14 -17.34 -7.23
N LYS A 138 33.30 -18.01 -8.39
CA LYS A 138 33.18 -19.48 -8.54
C LYS A 138 31.82 -20.05 -8.12
N THR A 139 30.82 -19.19 -7.95
CA THR A 139 29.42 -19.49 -7.59
C THR A 139 28.50 -19.14 -8.76
N ARG A 140 27.31 -19.73 -8.81
CA ARG A 140 26.32 -19.45 -9.86
C ARG A 140 25.84 -17.99 -9.77
N ILE A 141 26.01 -17.23 -10.83
CA ILE A 141 25.56 -15.83 -10.92
C ILE A 141 24.16 -15.76 -11.54
N GLU A 142 23.25 -15.03 -10.89
CA GLU A 142 21.92 -14.69 -11.38
C GLU A 142 21.81 -13.16 -11.50
N LEU A 143 21.65 -12.63 -12.71
CA LEU A 143 21.40 -11.21 -12.94
C LEU A 143 19.90 -10.97 -13.07
N ARG A 144 19.34 -10.11 -12.21
CA ARG A 144 17.90 -9.86 -12.14
C ARG A 144 17.56 -8.39 -12.34
N GLN A 145 16.91 -8.10 -13.46
CA GLN A 145 16.33 -6.77 -13.70
C GLN A 145 15.12 -6.58 -12.78
N ILE A 146 15.05 -5.44 -12.11
CA ILE A 146 13.94 -5.02 -11.26
C ILE A 146 13.31 -3.72 -11.78
N GLY A 147 12.12 -3.36 -11.31
CA GLY A 147 11.48 -2.10 -11.67
C GLY A 147 11.91 -0.94 -10.77
N VAL A 148 11.77 0.30 -11.26
CA VAL A 148 12.02 1.55 -10.50
C VAL A 148 11.28 1.64 -9.15
N ARG A 149 10.17 0.90 -8.98
CA ARG A 149 9.45 0.81 -7.70
C ARG A 149 10.06 -0.20 -6.74
N ASP A 150 10.59 -1.31 -7.26
CA ASP A 150 11.29 -2.30 -6.45
C ASP A 150 12.65 -1.74 -6.01
N GLU A 151 13.32 -0.97 -6.88
CA GLU A 151 14.48 -0.15 -6.52
C GLU A 151 14.15 0.81 -5.36
N ALA A 152 13.08 1.60 -5.48
CA ALA A 152 12.62 2.47 -4.39
C ALA A 152 12.20 1.69 -3.12
N LYS A 153 11.75 0.43 -3.25
CA LYS A 153 11.43 -0.44 -2.11
C LYS A 153 12.70 -0.95 -1.41
N MET A 154 13.75 -1.27 -2.17
CA MET A 154 15.05 -1.72 -1.63
C MET A 154 15.79 -0.57 -0.94
N ILE A 155 15.87 0.59 -1.61
CA ILE A 155 16.55 1.79 -1.07
C ILE A 155 15.76 2.42 0.09
N GLY A 156 14.42 2.37 0.03
CA GLY A 156 13.55 3.04 0.98
C GLY A 156 13.53 4.56 0.81
N GLY A 157 13.23 5.27 1.90
CA GLY A 157 13.13 6.73 1.94
C GLY A 157 11.78 7.26 2.40
N LEU A 158 11.52 8.53 2.12
CA LEU A 158 10.27 9.23 2.47
C LEU A 158 9.43 9.50 1.21
N GLY A 159 8.12 9.35 1.34
CA GLY A 159 7.16 9.72 0.30
C GLY A 159 6.90 11.24 0.29
N PRO A 160 6.14 11.75 -0.71
CA PRO A 160 5.77 13.17 -0.79
C PRO A 160 4.90 13.63 0.40
N CYS A 161 4.30 12.70 1.14
CA CYS A 161 3.57 12.93 2.39
C CYS A 161 4.48 13.05 3.65
N GLY A 162 5.81 12.98 3.50
CA GLY A 162 6.77 13.06 4.60
C GLY A 162 6.89 11.80 5.47
N ARG A 163 6.09 10.76 5.21
CA ARG A 163 6.16 9.44 5.88
C ARG A 163 7.07 8.48 5.11
N SER A 164 7.51 7.40 5.76
CA SER A 164 8.19 6.30 5.09
C SER A 164 7.31 5.65 4.01
N LEU A 165 7.93 5.12 2.95
CA LEU A 165 7.19 4.62 1.77
C LEU A 165 6.19 3.51 2.12
N CYS A 166 4.93 3.63 1.65
CA CYS A 166 3.86 2.63 1.84
C CYS A 166 4.32 1.19 1.46
N CYS A 167 5.16 1.04 0.42
CA CYS A 167 5.69 -0.25 -0.05
C CYS A 167 6.81 -0.86 0.81
N VAL A 168 7.42 -0.09 1.72
CA VAL A 168 8.49 -0.52 2.64
C VAL A 168 7.97 -0.72 4.06
N THR A 169 6.73 -0.33 4.33
CA THR A 169 6.11 -0.41 5.65
C THR A 169 5.04 -1.50 5.72
N PHE A 170 3.85 -1.26 5.13
CA PHE A 170 2.68 -2.12 5.34
C PHE A 170 2.13 -2.78 4.08
N LEU A 171 2.25 -2.15 2.89
CA LEU A 171 1.72 -2.76 1.66
C LEU A 171 2.55 -3.97 1.24
N GLY A 172 3.88 -3.80 1.19
CA GLY A 172 4.82 -4.80 0.68
C GLY A 172 4.68 -5.01 -0.83
N ASP A 173 3.59 -5.63 -1.26
CA ASP A 173 3.17 -5.73 -2.65
C ASP A 173 2.00 -4.78 -2.93
N PHE A 174 1.64 -4.56 -4.19
CA PHE A 174 0.63 -3.60 -4.59
C PHE A 174 -0.03 -4.04 -5.90
N GLU A 175 -1.30 -3.72 -6.05
CA GLU A 175 -2.03 -3.89 -7.29
C GLU A 175 -1.70 -2.79 -8.32
N PRO A 176 -2.07 -2.98 -9.60
CA PRO A 176 -1.98 -1.94 -10.62
C PRO A 176 -2.83 -0.71 -10.26
N VAL A 177 -2.18 0.46 -10.24
CA VAL A 177 -2.84 1.75 -9.98
C VAL A 177 -3.19 2.41 -11.32
N CYS A 178 -4.38 2.99 -11.43
CA CYS A 178 -4.81 3.74 -12.62
C CYS A 178 -5.11 5.20 -12.31
N ILE A 179 -5.11 6.05 -13.34
CA ILE A 179 -5.37 7.50 -13.20
C ILE A 179 -6.82 7.78 -12.73
N LYS A 180 -7.76 6.83 -12.93
CA LYS A 180 -9.13 6.98 -12.44
C LYS A 180 -9.20 7.07 -10.91
N MET A 181 -8.42 6.26 -10.19
CA MET A 181 -8.34 6.32 -8.71
C MET A 181 -7.94 7.71 -8.19
N ALA A 182 -7.02 8.39 -8.88
CA ALA A 182 -6.66 9.77 -8.53
C ALA A 182 -7.79 10.78 -8.79
N LYS A 183 -8.67 10.53 -9.78
CA LYS A 183 -9.89 11.34 -10.00
C LYS A 183 -10.95 11.05 -8.95
N GLU A 184 -11.19 9.77 -8.66
CA GLU A 184 -12.12 9.29 -7.61
C GLU A 184 -11.75 9.94 -6.25
N GLN A 185 -10.46 10.15 -5.97
CA GLN A 185 -9.95 10.81 -4.76
C GLN A 185 -9.81 12.34 -4.86
N ASN A 186 -10.42 12.97 -5.88
CA ASN A 186 -10.37 14.42 -6.10
C ASN A 186 -8.96 15.04 -6.18
N LEU A 187 -7.94 14.25 -6.56
CA LEU A 187 -6.56 14.71 -6.65
C LEU A 187 -6.27 15.40 -7.99
N SER A 188 -5.47 16.46 -7.93
CA SER A 188 -4.98 17.16 -9.13
C SER A 188 -4.13 16.22 -9.98
N LEU A 189 -4.49 16.08 -11.27
CA LEU A 189 -3.83 15.20 -12.24
C LEU A 189 -2.41 15.63 -12.67
N ASN A 190 -1.78 16.55 -11.93
CA ASN A 190 -0.38 16.90 -12.10
C ASN A 190 0.51 15.70 -11.70
N PRO A 191 1.41 15.20 -12.57
CA PRO A 191 2.27 14.05 -12.28
C PRO A 191 3.03 14.15 -10.95
N THR A 192 3.48 15.34 -10.56
CA THR A 192 4.21 15.58 -9.30
C THR A 192 3.34 15.39 -8.05
N LYS A 193 2.01 15.46 -8.18
CA LYS A 193 1.06 15.26 -7.07
C LYS A 193 0.55 13.83 -6.97
N ILE A 194 0.48 13.09 -8.09
CA ILE A 194 -0.05 11.73 -8.14
C ILE A 194 1.01 10.63 -8.22
N SER A 195 2.29 10.97 -8.43
CA SER A 195 3.40 10.01 -8.52
C SER A 195 4.18 9.92 -7.20
N GLY A 196 4.56 8.71 -6.82
CA GLY A 196 5.52 8.50 -5.73
C GLY A 196 6.95 8.74 -6.17
N ILE A 197 7.90 8.67 -5.23
CA ILE A 197 9.35 8.88 -5.48
C ILE A 197 9.92 7.97 -6.59
N CYS A 198 9.31 6.79 -6.80
CA CYS A 198 9.64 5.86 -7.89
C CYS A 198 9.19 6.30 -9.31
N GLY A 199 8.68 7.52 -9.50
CA GLY A 199 8.21 8.05 -10.79
C GLY A 199 6.92 7.39 -11.33
N ARG A 200 6.27 6.51 -10.57
CA ARG A 200 4.99 5.86 -10.90
C ARG A 200 3.88 6.33 -9.95
N LEU A 201 2.63 6.24 -10.39
CA LEU A 201 1.42 6.58 -9.60
C LEU A 201 1.47 6.01 -8.18
N MET A 202 1.16 6.80 -7.16
CA MET A 202 1.27 6.38 -5.75
C MET A 202 0.48 5.09 -5.47
N CYS A 203 1.11 4.10 -4.82
CA CYS A 203 0.46 2.84 -4.46
C CYS A 203 -0.67 3.02 -3.45
N CYS A 204 -0.54 4.03 -2.58
CA CYS A 204 -1.53 4.33 -1.55
C CYS A 204 -2.87 4.82 -2.17
N LEU A 205 -2.91 5.28 -3.44
CA LEU A 205 -4.15 5.56 -4.18
C LEU A 205 -5.07 4.33 -4.28
N LYS A 206 -4.53 3.16 -4.65
CA LYS A 206 -5.35 1.93 -4.73
C LYS A 206 -5.71 1.44 -3.32
N PHE A 207 -4.78 1.53 -2.36
CA PHE A 207 -5.06 1.17 -0.96
C PHE A 207 -6.25 1.95 -0.38
N GLU A 208 -6.36 3.25 -0.69
CA GLU A 208 -7.44 4.11 -0.20
C GLU A 208 -8.70 4.03 -1.10
N SER A 209 -8.61 3.52 -2.33
CA SER A 209 -9.71 3.63 -3.33
C SER A 209 -11.01 2.92 -2.98
N GLU A 210 -11.01 1.94 -2.08
CA GLU A 210 -12.23 1.27 -1.62
C GLU A 210 -13.00 2.16 -0.64
N LEU A 211 -12.32 2.73 0.36
CA LEU A 211 -12.91 3.67 1.32
C LEU A 211 -13.55 4.89 0.63
N TYR A 212 -12.84 5.52 -0.31
CA TYR A 212 -13.39 6.68 -1.04
C TYR A 212 -14.63 6.36 -1.88
N ARG A 213 -14.82 5.09 -2.28
CA ARG A 213 -16.03 4.66 -3.01
C ARG A 213 -17.19 4.35 -2.07
N GLU A 214 -16.90 3.81 -0.90
CA GLU A 214 -17.89 3.63 0.16
C GLU A 214 -18.42 4.98 0.66
N GLU A 215 -17.53 5.96 0.88
CA GLU A 215 -17.90 7.35 1.22
C GLU A 215 -18.76 7.99 0.11
N GLN A 216 -18.39 7.84 -1.17
CA GLN A 216 -19.19 8.37 -2.29
C GLN A 216 -20.56 7.70 -2.42
N ALA A 217 -20.65 6.39 -2.22
CA ALA A 217 -21.93 5.68 -2.23
C ALA A 217 -22.84 6.13 -1.08
N GLN A 218 -22.29 6.40 0.11
CA GLN A 218 -23.04 6.95 1.24
C GLN A 218 -23.52 8.39 0.97
N GLU A 219 -22.67 9.24 0.37
CA GLU A 219 -23.06 10.59 -0.05
C GLU A 219 -24.16 10.57 -1.13
N GLU A 220 -24.16 9.57 -2.03
CA GLU A 220 -25.22 9.37 -3.03
C GLU A 220 -26.53 8.86 -2.38
N GLU A 221 -26.47 7.86 -1.48
CA GLU A 221 -27.63 7.34 -0.75
C GLU A 221 -28.29 8.40 0.16
N GLU A 222 -27.52 9.28 0.81
CA GLU A 222 -28.03 10.42 1.59
C GLU A 222 -28.63 11.53 0.69
N GLN A 223 -28.22 11.63 -0.57
CA GLN A 223 -28.74 12.61 -1.54
C GLN A 223 -30.01 12.15 -2.29
N GLU A 224 -30.33 10.86 -2.30
CA GLU A 224 -31.59 10.33 -2.84
C GLU A 224 -32.75 10.34 -1.80
N GLN A 225 -32.43 10.26 -0.50
CA GLN A 225 -33.41 10.32 0.59
C GLN A 225 -34.19 11.65 0.81
N PRO A 226 -33.74 12.87 0.37
CA PRO A 226 -34.46 14.11 0.64
C PRO A 226 -35.82 14.24 -0.07
N GLU A 227 -36.05 13.49 -1.15
CA GLU A 227 -37.30 13.60 -1.93
C GLU A 227 -38.48 12.84 -1.28
N GLU A 228 -38.21 11.85 -0.42
CA GLU A 228 -39.27 11.05 0.24
C GLU A 228 -39.84 11.75 1.50
N GLU A 229 -39.04 12.51 2.26
CA GLU A 229 -39.56 13.25 3.44
C GLU A 229 -40.36 14.51 3.05
N VAL A 230 -40.01 15.19 1.95
CA VAL A 230 -40.70 16.44 1.53
C VAL A 230 -42.14 16.20 1.08
N LEU A 231 -42.43 15.05 0.47
CA LEU A 231 -43.79 14.68 0.06
C LEU A 231 -44.72 14.40 1.25
N VAL A 232 -44.18 13.93 2.38
CA VAL A 232 -44.97 13.63 3.59
C VAL A 232 -45.37 14.92 4.33
N GLU A 233 -44.54 15.96 4.31
CA GLU A 233 -44.88 17.25 4.93
C GLU A 233 -45.93 18.05 4.12
N GLU A 234 -45.93 17.99 2.78
CA GLU A 234 -46.94 18.69 1.97
C GLU A 234 -48.34 18.05 2.12
N GLU A 235 -48.47 16.72 2.07
CA GLU A 235 -49.76 16.04 2.27
C GLU A 235 -50.33 16.25 3.69
N ALA A 236 -49.46 16.31 4.71
CA ALA A 236 -49.87 16.61 6.08
C ALA A 236 -50.43 18.05 6.21
N ASN A 237 -49.85 19.02 5.50
CA ASN A 237 -50.21 20.43 5.62
C ASN A 237 -51.51 20.79 4.85
N GLU A 238 -51.79 20.15 3.71
CA GLU A 238 -53.11 20.30 3.05
C GLU A 238 -54.26 19.73 3.91
N SER A 239 -54.01 18.65 4.67
CA SER A 239 -55.01 18.05 5.55
C SER A 239 -55.43 18.96 6.72
N ALA A 240 -54.54 19.84 7.18
CA ALA A 240 -54.78 20.73 8.32
C ALA A 240 -55.56 22.01 7.95
N ALA A 241 -55.66 22.38 6.67
CA ALA A 241 -56.29 23.63 6.23
C ALA A 241 -57.82 23.57 6.10
N ALA A 242 -58.44 22.39 6.33
CA ALA A 242 -59.86 22.15 6.06
C ALA A 242 -60.82 22.41 7.25
N GLU A 243 -60.32 22.61 8.48
CA GLU A 243 -61.14 22.72 9.70
C GLU A 243 -61.09 24.10 10.40
N GLU A 244 -61.63 25.17 9.77
CA GLU A 244 -62.05 26.38 10.51
C GLU A 244 -63.49 26.81 10.17
N GLU A 245 -64.43 26.54 11.09
CA GLU A 245 -65.79 27.08 11.03
C GLU A 245 -65.87 28.58 11.42
N PRO A 246 -66.77 29.37 10.79
CA PRO A 246 -66.83 30.81 10.98
C PRO A 246 -67.57 31.24 12.27
N LYS A 247 -66.84 31.84 13.23
CA LYS A 247 -67.44 32.42 14.46
C LYS A 247 -68.18 33.77 14.22
N PRO A 248 -69.26 34.06 14.97
CA PRO A 248 -70.22 35.11 14.61
C PRO A 248 -69.82 36.55 15.00
N LYS A 249 -70.23 37.51 14.17
CA LYS A 249 -69.98 38.96 14.32
C LYS A 249 -70.69 39.56 15.55
N LYS A 250 -69.97 40.26 16.42
CA LYS A 250 -70.55 41.22 17.41
C LYS A 250 -70.10 42.66 17.15
N LYS A 251 -71.00 43.61 17.40
CA LYS A 251 -70.97 44.98 16.86
C LYS A 251 -70.05 45.95 17.64
N SER A 252 -69.47 46.86 16.87
CA SER A 252 -68.66 48.03 17.24
C SER A 252 -69.08 48.87 18.46
N ARG A 253 -68.10 49.45 19.17
CA ARG A 253 -68.20 50.80 19.76
C ARG A 253 -66.92 51.62 19.54
N ARG A 254 -67.08 52.92 19.25
CA ARG A 254 -66.04 53.88 18.83
C ARG A 254 -65.25 54.49 20.00
N ARG A 255 -63.98 54.87 19.76
CA ARG A 255 -63.28 56.18 20.07
C ARG A 255 -61.76 55.94 20.12
N ARG A 256 -60.84 56.87 19.78
CA ARG A 256 -60.86 58.14 19.01
C ARG A 256 -59.40 58.44 18.55
N ARG A 257 -59.18 59.16 17.44
CA ARG A 257 -57.83 59.46 16.88
C ARG A 257 -57.12 60.67 17.53
N SER A 258 -55.79 60.60 17.67
CA SER A 258 -54.82 61.73 17.64
C SER A 258 -53.38 61.17 17.60
N ARG A 259 -52.55 61.18 16.55
CA ARG A 259 -52.10 62.20 15.57
C ARG A 259 -51.02 63.18 16.09
N LYS A 260 -49.72 62.91 15.83
CA LYS A 260 -48.66 63.86 15.33
C LYS A 260 -47.23 63.22 15.35
N LYS A 261 -46.56 63.12 14.18
CA LYS A 261 -45.40 63.92 13.69
C LYS A 261 -44.02 63.50 14.25
N LYS A 262 -43.17 62.84 13.45
CA LYS A 262 -42.13 63.39 12.51
C LYS A 262 -40.78 63.72 13.18
N LYS A 263 -39.69 63.04 12.75
CA LYS A 263 -38.49 63.64 12.09
C LYS A 263 -37.41 62.59 11.71
N LYS A 264 -37.11 62.48 10.40
CA LYS A 264 -35.76 62.31 9.78
C LYS A 264 -35.26 63.73 9.40
N PRO A 265 -34.04 64.03 8.88
CA PRO A 265 -32.94 63.20 8.31
C PRO A 265 -31.57 63.44 9.06
N ALA A 266 -30.32 63.25 8.57
CA ALA A 266 -29.76 62.99 7.22
C ALA A 266 -28.39 62.28 7.18
N LYS A 267 -28.04 61.83 5.96
CA LYS A 267 -26.74 61.49 5.36
C LYS A 267 -25.54 62.44 5.63
N LYS A 268 -24.33 61.85 5.71
CA LYS A 268 -23.08 62.11 4.93
C LYS A 268 -22.09 60.99 5.31
N GLU A 269 -21.49 60.17 4.44
CA GLU A 269 -20.55 60.46 3.32
C GLU A 269 -19.26 61.18 3.77
N SER A 270 -18.25 60.38 4.12
CA SER A 270 -16.83 60.47 3.71
C SER A 270 -16.18 59.11 3.96
#